data_AF-A0A1V4XT45-F1
#
_entry.id   AF-A0A1V4XT45-F1
#
_cell.length_a   1.000
_cell.length_b   1.000
_cell.length_c   1.000
_cell.angle_alpha   90.00
_cell.angle_beta   90.00
_cell.angle_gamma   90.00
#
_symmetry.space_group_name_H-M   'P 1'
#
loop_
_entity.id
_entity.type
_entity.pdbx_description
1 polymer ?
#
loop_
_entity_poly.entity_id
_entity_poly.type
_entity_poly.pdbx_seq_one_letter_code
_entity_poly.pdbx_strand_id
1 'polypeptide(L)'
;MVYPKGSKAGLEMNDKGKVRTNPSSTTVMYAYETQFVQWCGMFVHDDRCVQRIANIETSGSSNTLNDDQIIEALNLLPTAGGSGAARIYVNRTLKTQLDILAKDKNNVNYTSDNAFGVPVTRFRGVPVRLVEQIVNTESAIS
;
A
#
# COMPACT_ATOMS: atom_id res chain seq x y z
N MET A 1 0.35 11.35 7.08
CA MET A 1 -0.92 10.96 7.73
C MET A 1 -1.34 12.09 8.63
N VAL A 2 -2.61 12.50 8.56
CA VAL A 2 -3.20 13.56 9.39
C VAL A 2 -4.27 12.95 10.30
N TYR A 3 -4.49 13.57 11.45
CA TYR A 3 -5.53 13.18 12.41
C TYR A 3 -6.03 14.44 13.14
N PRO A 4 -7.27 14.44 13.66
CA PRO A 4 -7.82 15.59 14.37
C PRO A 4 -6.95 16.05 15.55
N LYS A 5 -6.84 17.36 15.74
CA LYS A 5 -6.14 17.92 16.89
C LYS A 5 -6.82 17.46 18.19
N GLY A 6 -6.05 16.83 19.08
CA GLY A 6 -6.55 16.29 20.35
C GLY A 6 -6.97 14.82 20.31
N SER A 7 -7.01 14.19 19.12
CA SER A 7 -7.10 12.73 19.02
C SER A 7 -5.70 12.09 18.94
N LYS A 8 -5.63 10.79 19.17
CA LYS A 8 -4.41 10.00 18.92
C LYS A 8 -4.41 9.47 17.49
N ALA A 9 -3.23 9.38 16.89
CA ALA A 9 -3.05 8.71 15.61
C ALA A 9 -3.05 7.19 15.79
N GLY A 10 -3.62 6.47 14.82
CA GLY A 10 -3.62 5.00 14.82
C GLY A 10 -4.89 4.39 15.42
N LEU A 11 -4.84 3.08 15.66
CA LEU A 11 -5.92 2.29 16.23
C LEU A 11 -5.87 2.36 17.75
N GLU A 12 -6.90 2.95 18.36
CA GLU A 12 -7.10 2.99 19.81
C GLU A 12 -8.15 1.94 20.19
N MET A 13 -7.79 1.08 21.14
CA MET A 13 -8.70 0.12 21.75
C MET A 13 -9.09 0.65 23.13
N ASN A 14 -10.37 0.93 23.31
CA ASN A 14 -10.96 1.34 24.58
C ASN A 14 -11.83 0.20 25.11
N ASP A 15 -11.35 -0.48 26.14
CA ASP A 15 -12.14 -1.49 26.85
C ASP A 15 -13.10 -0.78 27.82
N LYS A 16 -14.41 -0.95 27.60
CA LYS A 16 -15.46 -0.40 28.47
C LYS A 16 -15.90 -1.39 29.55
N GLY A 17 -15.38 -2.62 29.51
CA GLY A 17 -15.74 -3.67 30.44
C GLY A 17 -17.20 -4.09 30.32
N LYS A 18 -17.79 -4.52 31.43
CA LYS A 18 -19.17 -5.01 31.50
C LYS A 18 -20.16 -3.85 31.52
N VAL A 19 -20.84 -3.62 30.41
CA VAL A 19 -21.86 -2.58 30.25
C VAL A 19 -23.25 -3.21 30.24
N ARG A 20 -24.22 -2.52 30.85
CA ARG A 20 -25.63 -2.87 30.77
C ARG A 20 -26.16 -2.42 29.42
N THR A 21 -26.55 -3.36 28.57
CA THR A 21 -27.02 -3.11 27.21
C THR A 21 -28.46 -3.58 27.04
N ASN A 22 -29.24 -2.86 26.22
CA ASN A 22 -30.64 -3.14 25.98
C ASN A 22 -30.82 -3.54 24.50
N PRO A 23 -30.66 -4.82 24.15
CA PRO A 23 -30.82 -5.29 22.76
C PRO A 23 -32.25 -5.13 22.24
N SER A 24 -33.23 -5.01 23.13
CA SER A 24 -34.62 -4.64 22.81
C SER A 24 -35.20 -3.76 23.91
N SER A 25 -36.31 -3.06 23.62
CA SER A 25 -36.98 -2.15 24.57
C SER A 25 -37.44 -2.82 25.87
N THR A 26 -37.56 -4.16 25.89
CA THR A 26 -38.07 -4.94 27.00
C THR A 26 -37.04 -5.86 27.65
N THR A 27 -35.87 -6.06 27.04
CA THR A 27 -34.85 -6.98 27.55
C THR A 27 -33.57 -6.24 27.87
N VAL A 28 -33.09 -6.43 29.10
CA VAL A 28 -31.84 -5.87 29.60
C VAL A 28 -30.85 -7.01 29.80
N MET A 29 -29.64 -6.89 29.27
CA MET A 29 -28.55 -7.82 29.56
C MET A 29 -27.26 -7.09 29.89
N TYR A 30 -26.29 -7.82 30.47
CA TYR A 30 -24.93 -7.29 30.63
C TYR A 30 -24.03 -7.93 29.56
N ALA A 31 -23.30 -7.10 28.82
CA ALA A 31 -22.36 -7.52 27.79
C ALA A 31 -20.99 -6.86 28.04
N TYR A 32 -19.93 -7.47 27.51
CA TYR A 32 -18.61 -6.84 27.48
C TYR A 32 -18.49 -6.03 26.19
N GLU A 33 -18.12 -4.75 26.30
CA GLU A 33 -18.02 -3.84 25.17
C GLU A 33 -16.59 -3.32 25.02
N THR A 34 -16.03 -3.44 23.82
CA THR A 34 -14.75 -2.83 23.45
C THR A 34 -14.97 -1.95 22.23
N GLN A 35 -14.47 -0.72 22.30
CA GLN A 35 -14.54 0.23 21.21
C GLN A 35 -13.18 0.34 20.54
N PHE A 36 -13.15 0.12 19.22
CA PHE A 36 -11.99 0.40 18.38
C PHE A 36 -12.22 1.70 17.63
N VAL A 37 -11.32 2.67 17.82
CA VAL A 37 -11.37 3.96 17.14
C VAL A 37 -10.10 4.12 16.33
N GLN A 38 -10.22 4.49 15.06
CA GLN A 38 -9.08 4.81 14.23
C GLN A 38 -9.30 6.14 13.52
N TRP A 39 -8.40 7.09 13.79
CA TRP A 39 -8.34 8.37 13.08
C TRP A 39 -7.19 8.33 12.10
N CYS A 40 -7.50 8.39 10.80
CA CYS A 40 -6.50 8.48 9.75
C CYS A 40 -6.99 9.34 8.58
N GLY A 41 -6.12 10.23 8.12
CA GLY A 41 -6.26 10.95 6.86
C GLY A 41 -4.93 11.04 6.13
N MET A 42 -4.98 11.41 4.85
CA MET A 42 -3.78 11.58 4.03
C MET A 42 -3.71 13.04 3.56
N PHE A 43 -2.50 13.59 3.59
CA PHE A 43 -2.22 14.91 3.04
C PHE A 43 -1.12 14.75 2.00
N VAL A 44 -1.42 15.21 0.78
CA VAL A 44 -0.48 15.28 -0.33
C VAL A 44 0.03 16.71 -0.36
N HIS A 45 1.28 16.92 0.08
CA HIS A 45 1.90 18.24 0.08
C HIS A 45 2.29 18.69 -1.34
N ASP A 46 2.80 17.75 -2.14
CA ASP A 46 3.23 17.95 -3.53
C ASP A 46 2.77 16.72 -4.31
N ASP A 47 1.97 16.94 -5.34
CA ASP A 47 1.36 15.90 -6.18
C ASP A 47 2.40 15.20 -7.07
N ARG A 48 3.47 15.90 -7.46
CA ARG A 48 4.55 15.37 -8.28
C ARG A 48 5.32 14.23 -7.60
N CYS A 49 5.25 14.17 -6.27
CA CYS A 49 5.83 13.09 -5.46
C CYS A 49 5.03 11.78 -5.52
N VAL A 50 3.88 11.77 -6.21
CA VAL A 50 3.02 10.60 -6.37
C VAL A 50 2.91 10.29 -7.86
N GLN A 51 3.28 9.07 -8.24
CA GLN A 51 3.18 8.60 -9.61
C GLN A 51 2.27 7.38 -9.65
N ARG A 52 1.36 7.34 -10.64
CA ARG A 52 0.44 6.23 -10.85
C ARG A 52 0.64 5.69 -12.27
N ILE A 53 0.93 4.39 -12.36
CA ILE A 53 0.91 3.65 -13.62
C ILE A 53 -0.43 2.93 -13.67
N ALA A 54 -1.31 3.34 -14.59
CA ALA A 54 -2.66 2.80 -14.73
C ALA A 54 -2.75 1.82 -15.90
N ASN A 55 -3.89 1.12 -16.00
CA ASN A 55 -4.24 0.24 -17.13
C ASN A 55 -3.22 -0.89 -17.39
N ILE A 56 -2.69 -1.46 -16.31
CA ILE A 56 -1.80 -2.62 -16.40
C ILE A 56 -2.65 -3.88 -16.41
N GLU A 57 -2.54 -4.64 -17.50
CA GLU A 57 -3.23 -5.91 -17.64
C GLU A 57 -2.58 -6.99 -16.76
N THR A 58 -3.41 -7.72 -16.01
CA THR A 58 -2.93 -8.83 -15.17
C THR A 58 -2.54 -10.07 -15.97
N SER A 59 -2.96 -10.14 -17.23
CA SER A 59 -2.73 -11.27 -18.14
C SER A 59 -2.88 -10.83 -19.59
N GLY A 60 -2.14 -11.43 -20.51
CA GLY A 60 -2.23 -11.15 -21.95
C GLY A 60 -0.88 -10.76 -22.56
N SER A 61 -0.92 -10.38 -23.84
CA SER A 61 0.28 -10.01 -24.62
C SER A 61 0.43 -8.51 -24.83
N SER A 62 -0.56 -7.70 -24.44
CA SER A 62 -0.59 -6.25 -24.60
C SER A 62 -0.84 -5.57 -23.26
N ASN A 63 -0.25 -4.38 -23.05
CA ASN A 63 -0.40 -3.58 -21.83
C ASN A 63 -0.01 -4.30 -20.52
N THR A 64 0.93 -5.25 -20.60
CA THR A 64 1.52 -5.88 -19.43
C THR A 64 2.52 -4.95 -18.75
N LEU A 65 2.89 -5.27 -17.51
CA LEU A 65 3.85 -4.48 -16.74
C LEU A 65 5.19 -4.37 -17.49
N ASN A 66 5.62 -3.14 -17.76
CA ASN A 66 6.91 -2.83 -18.37
C ASN A 66 7.83 -2.09 -17.38
N ASP A 67 9.06 -2.59 -17.22
CA ASP A 67 10.12 -1.97 -16.40
C ASP A 67 10.37 -0.51 -16.80
N ASP A 68 10.27 -0.18 -18.10
CA ASP A 68 10.53 1.17 -18.61
C ASP A 68 9.53 2.19 -18.06
N GLN A 69 8.26 1.82 -17.91
CA GLN A 69 7.23 2.68 -17.32
C GLN A 69 7.54 2.96 -15.84
N ILE A 70 8.12 1.99 -15.13
CA ILE A 70 8.56 2.17 -13.75
C ILE A 70 9.75 3.12 -13.69
N ILE A 71 10.69 3.01 -14.63
CA ILE A 71 11.85 3.92 -14.73
C ILE A 71 11.39 5.35 -15.02
N GLU A 72 10.49 5.53 -15.97
CA GLU A 72 9.93 6.84 -16.31
C GLU A 72 9.23 7.46 -15.10
N ALA A 73 8.36 6.70 -14.42
CA ALA A 73 7.70 7.15 -13.19
C ALA A 73 8.70 7.55 -12.10
N LEU A 74 9.77 6.78 -11.89
CA LEU A 74 10.79 7.11 -10.90
C LEU A 74 11.59 8.37 -11.25
N ASN A 75 11.85 8.62 -12.54
CA ASN A 75 12.56 9.81 -13.00
C ASN A 75 11.69 11.07 -12.95
N LEU A 76 10.36 10.94 -13.07
CA LEU A 76 9.41 12.05 -12.90
C LEU A 76 9.31 12.52 -11.44
N LEU A 77 9.68 11.68 -10.47
CA LEU A 77 9.71 12.09 -9.07
C LEU A 77 10.77 13.19 -8.84
N PRO A 78 10.44 14.26 -8.10
CA PRO A 78 11.42 15.27 -7.74
C PRO A 78 12.56 14.63 -6.92
N THR A 79 13.81 14.97 -7.25
CA THR A 79 15.04 14.31 -6.72
C THR A 79 15.27 12.87 -7.24
N ALA A 80 14.62 12.47 -8.34
CA ALA A 80 14.81 11.18 -9.02
C ALA A 80 14.72 9.96 -8.08
N GLY A 81 13.79 9.99 -7.12
CA GLY A 81 13.64 8.93 -6.11
C GLY A 81 14.80 8.80 -5.12
N GLY A 82 15.80 9.69 -5.19
CA GLY A 82 17.10 9.60 -4.48
C GLY A 82 17.05 9.83 -2.97
N SER A 83 15.92 10.24 -2.39
CA SER A 83 15.84 10.47 -0.95
C SER A 83 15.60 9.19 -0.13
N GLY A 84 15.65 7.99 -0.74
CA GLY A 84 15.45 6.70 -0.05
C GLY A 84 14.05 6.49 0.55
N ALA A 85 13.17 7.47 0.38
CA ALA A 85 11.81 7.49 0.92
C ALA A 85 10.75 6.97 -0.06
N ALA A 86 11.06 6.92 -1.36
CA ALA A 86 10.13 6.39 -2.35
C ALA A 86 9.79 4.93 -2.04
N ARG A 87 8.52 4.55 -2.25
CA ARG A 87 8.00 3.19 -2.07
C ARG A 87 7.10 2.86 -3.24
N ILE A 88 7.32 1.69 -3.83
CA ILE A 88 6.43 1.18 -4.89
C ILE A 88 5.38 0.31 -4.21
N TYR A 89 4.11 0.51 -4.52
CA TYR A 89 3.00 -0.25 -3.97
C TYR A 89 2.32 -1.03 -5.08
N VAL A 90 2.16 -2.34 -4.90
CA VAL A 90 1.58 -3.25 -5.89
C VAL A 90 0.66 -4.26 -5.23
N ASN A 91 -0.35 -4.71 -5.98
CA ASN A 91 -1.17 -5.86 -5.64
C ASN A 91 -0.37 -7.18 -5.77
N ARG A 92 -1.00 -8.28 -5.34
CA ARG A 92 -0.39 -9.62 -5.39
C ARG A 92 -0.02 -10.07 -6.80
N THR A 93 -0.87 -9.78 -7.78
CA THR A 93 -0.64 -10.22 -9.17
C THR A 93 0.55 -9.51 -9.81
N LEU A 94 0.65 -8.19 -9.69
CA LEU A 94 1.80 -7.44 -10.22
C LEU A 94 3.09 -7.75 -9.44
N LYS A 95 2.98 -8.06 -8.14
CA LYS A 95 4.12 -8.52 -7.35
C LYS A 95 4.74 -9.79 -7.94
N THR A 96 3.91 -10.78 -8.28
CA THR A 96 4.37 -12.01 -8.94
C THR A 96 4.99 -11.72 -10.30
N GLN A 97 4.37 -10.85 -11.13
CA GLN A 97 4.93 -10.47 -12.43
C GLN A 97 6.30 -9.79 -12.30
N LEU A 98 6.46 -8.87 -11.34
CA LEU A 98 7.74 -8.22 -11.05
C LEU A 98 8.82 -9.21 -10.60
N ASP A 99 8.46 -10.18 -9.78
CA ASP A 99 9.41 -11.20 -9.31
C ASP A 99 9.81 -12.18 -10.44
N ILE A 100 8.90 -12.47 -11.38
CA ILE A 100 9.23 -13.24 -12.60
C ILE A 100 10.18 -12.43 -13.51
N LEU A 101 9.89 -11.15 -13.75
CA LEU A 101 10.76 -10.28 -14.56
C LEU A 101 12.15 -10.12 -13.95
N ALA A 102 12.24 -10.04 -12.62
CA ALA A 102 13.50 -9.98 -11.90
C ALA A 102 14.30 -11.29 -12.00
N LYS A 103 13.63 -12.43 -12.13
CA LYS A 103 14.27 -13.75 -12.35
C LYS A 103 14.75 -13.93 -13.78
N ASP A 104 13.93 -13.57 -14.76
CA ASP A 104 14.17 -13.89 -16.18
C ASP A 104 15.24 -13.00 -16.80
N LYS A 105 15.36 -11.74 -16.34
CA LYS A 105 16.45 -10.86 -16.75
C LYS A 105 17.63 -11.01 -15.79
N ASN A 106 18.82 -11.26 -16.32
CA ASN A 106 20.08 -11.18 -15.58
C ASN A 106 20.40 -9.69 -15.28
N ASN A 107 19.59 -9.06 -14.43
CA ASN A 107 19.35 -7.62 -14.44
C ASN A 107 20.05 -6.92 -13.26
N VAL A 108 20.90 -5.93 -13.56
CA VAL A 108 21.62 -5.10 -12.57
C VAL A 108 20.66 -4.24 -11.72
N ASN A 109 19.44 -4.00 -12.21
CA ASN A 109 18.48 -3.08 -11.60
C ASN A 109 17.64 -3.68 -10.47
N TYR A 110 17.53 -5.01 -10.40
CA TYR A 110 16.76 -5.71 -9.38
C TYR A 110 17.71 -6.25 -8.31
N THR A 111 17.47 -5.88 -7.06
CA THR A 111 18.25 -6.40 -5.93
C THR A 111 17.29 -7.00 -4.91
N SER A 112 17.59 -8.20 -4.44
CA SER A 112 16.99 -8.76 -3.23
C SER A 112 17.84 -8.31 -2.05
N ASP A 113 17.32 -7.38 -1.26
CA ASP A 113 17.99 -6.98 -0.01
C ASP A 113 17.34 -7.71 1.18
N ASN A 114 18.19 -8.20 2.08
CA ASN A 114 17.80 -8.88 3.30
C ASN A 114 17.78 -7.88 4.45
N ALA A 115 16.89 -6.88 4.37
CA ALA A 115 16.83 -5.82 5.38
C ALA A 115 16.53 -6.35 6.80
N PHE A 116 15.86 -7.51 6.91
CA PHE A 116 15.53 -8.18 8.19
C PHE A 116 15.40 -9.72 8.04
N GLY A 117 16.18 -10.35 7.16
CA GLY A 117 16.07 -11.79 6.87
C GLY A 117 14.86 -12.18 6.01
N VAL A 118 14.05 -11.21 5.58
CA VAL A 118 12.99 -11.38 4.58
C VAL A 118 13.46 -10.74 3.28
N PRO A 119 13.48 -11.46 2.15
CA PRO A 119 13.88 -10.90 0.87
C PRO A 119 12.85 -9.85 0.44
N VAL A 120 13.28 -8.59 0.36
CA VAL A 120 12.47 -7.51 -0.22
C VAL A 120 12.99 -7.23 -1.62
N THR A 121 12.14 -7.40 -2.63
CA THR A 121 12.47 -7.02 -4.01
C THR A 121 12.58 -5.50 -4.09
N ARG A 122 13.76 -5.02 -4.52
CA ARG A 122 14.00 -3.61 -4.81
C ARG A 122 14.19 -3.42 -6.31
N PHE A 123 13.64 -2.33 -6.82
CA PHE A 123 13.88 -1.85 -8.18
C PHE A 123 14.68 -0.54 -8.08
N ARG A 124 15.92 -0.53 -8.61
CA ARG A 124 16.83 0.63 -8.55
C ARG A 124 17.00 1.22 -7.14
N GLY A 125 17.04 0.36 -6.12
CA GLY A 125 17.16 0.76 -4.71
C GLY A 125 15.84 1.14 -4.03
N VAL A 126 14.72 1.23 -4.77
CA VAL A 126 13.38 1.51 -4.24
C VAL A 126 12.68 0.20 -3.86
N PRO A 127 12.21 0.03 -2.60
CA PRO A 127 11.56 -1.20 -2.18
C PRO A 127 10.11 -1.30 -2.68
N VAL A 128 9.75 -2.50 -3.14
CA VAL A 128 8.40 -2.86 -3.58
C VAL A 128 7.61 -3.44 -2.40
N ARG A 129 6.42 -2.90 -2.14
CA ARG A 129 5.51 -3.29 -1.05
C ARG A 129 4.23 -3.90 -1.61
N LEU A 130 3.86 -5.05 -1.07
CA LEU A 130 2.61 -5.72 -1.36
C LEU A 130 1.44 -5.05 -0.60
N VAL A 131 0.37 -4.72 -1.31
CA VAL A 131 -0.88 -4.17 -0.77
C VAL A 131 -2.05 -4.93 -1.37
N GLU A 132 -2.68 -5.79 -0.57
CA GLU A 132 -3.84 -6.61 -1.00
C GLU A 132 -5.12 -5.79 -1.22
N GLN A 133 -5.18 -4.57 -0.70
CA GLN A 133 -6.34 -3.68 -0.90
C GLN A 133 -6.38 -3.06 -2.30
N ILE A 134 -5.29 -3.14 -3.07
CA ILE A 134 -5.27 -2.70 -4.48
C ILE A 134 -5.95 -3.79 -5.32
N VAL A 135 -7.03 -3.43 -6.00
CA VAL A 135 -7.86 -4.36 -6.77
C VAL A 135 -7.33 -4.53 -8.20
N ASN A 136 -7.62 -5.68 -8.81
CA ASN A 136 -7.25 -5.97 -10.20
C ASN A 136 -8.27 -5.42 -11.21
N THR A 137 -9.48 -5.09 -10.75
CA THR A 137 -10.64 -4.80 -11.60
C THR A 137 -11.00 -3.31 -11.55
N GLU A 138 -10.00 -2.44 -11.70
CA GLU A 138 -10.22 -1.01 -11.86
C GLU A 138 -10.73 -0.72 -13.29
N SER A 139 -11.61 0.28 -13.43
CA SER A 139 -12.00 0.74 -14.78
C SER A 139 -10.82 1.44 -15.45
N ALA A 140 -10.60 1.12 -16.73
CA ALA A 140 -9.55 1.74 -17.52
C ALA A 140 -9.77 3.25 -17.67
N ILE A 141 -8.68 4.02 -17.60
CA ILE A 141 -8.68 5.47 -17.81
C ILE A 141 -8.07 5.82 -19.17
N SER A 142 -8.60 6.86 -19.83
CA SER A 142 -8.11 7.38 -21.11
C SER A 142 -7.22 8.61 -20.94
#